data_AF-A0A6G3SG95-F1
#
_entry.id   AF-A0A6G3SG95-F1
#
_cell.length_a   1.000
_cell.length_b   1.000
_cell.length_c   1.000
_cell.angle_alpha   90.00
_cell.angle_beta   90.00
_cell.angle_gamma   90.00
#
_symmetry.space_group_name_H-M   'P 1'
#
loop_
_entity.id
_entity.type
_entity.pdbx_description
1 polymer ?
#
loop_
_entity_poly.entity_id
_entity_poly.type
_entity_poly.pdbx_seq_one_letter_code
_entity_poly.pdbx_strand_id
1 'polypeptide(L)'
;PDLPGALTLGLALVALLAALTLGRDGWLRAPIGVLLAATAVLLAAFVAVERRSATPMLDLSLLRRPLFLASTAGGLFTGLSVIALFSYVPTLLQHTMDVTPMGTAGLLMVWSGTAFLVALQARRLAGRVSPRHQLALGFALHALAVATMLGAAGSGHWTRMLPGLFVSGIGSGLLNAALPLLAVESVPAGRAAMGSGANNTARYIGSAAGVTLMIAVSTSSGTSSHALA
;
A
#
# COMPACT_ATOMS: atom_id res chain seq x y z
N PRO A 1 21.17 -15.48 -13.05
CA PRO A 1 20.11 -14.50 -12.70
C PRO A 1 19.01 -14.60 -13.76
N ASP A 2 17.75 -14.51 -13.35
CA ASP A 2 16.60 -14.60 -14.27
C ASP A 2 16.29 -13.24 -14.90
N LEU A 3 17.08 -12.89 -15.92
CA LEU A 3 16.95 -11.62 -16.64
C LEU A 3 15.61 -11.50 -17.39
N PRO A 4 15.12 -12.54 -18.08
CA PRO A 4 13.84 -12.48 -18.78
C PRO A 4 12.65 -12.26 -17.83
N GLY A 5 12.64 -12.92 -16.67
CA GLY A 5 11.64 -12.69 -15.62
C GLY A 5 11.69 -11.23 -15.12
N ALA A 6 12.90 -10.71 -14.90
CA ALA A 6 13.10 -9.35 -14.38
C ALA A 6 12.60 -8.28 -15.35
N LEU A 7 12.91 -8.45 -16.64
CA LEU A 7 12.49 -7.52 -17.68
C LEU A 7 10.98 -7.54 -17.88
N THR A 8 10.37 -8.73 -17.98
CA THR A 8 8.93 -8.86 -18.19
C THR A 8 8.13 -8.31 -17.01
N LEU A 9 8.51 -8.65 -15.77
CA LEU A 9 7.86 -8.10 -14.57
C LEU A 9 8.12 -6.60 -14.42
N GLY A 10 9.36 -6.15 -14.61
CA GLY A 10 9.73 -4.73 -14.48
C GLY A 10 8.93 -3.86 -15.45
N LEU A 11 8.88 -4.24 -16.72
CA LEU A 11 8.09 -3.52 -17.73
C LEU A 11 6.58 -3.59 -17.44
N ALA A 12 6.07 -4.72 -16.94
CA ALA A 12 4.66 -4.84 -16.55
C ALA A 12 4.30 -3.85 -15.43
N LEU A 13 5.16 -3.74 -14.41
CA LEU A 13 4.98 -2.81 -13.30
C LEU A 13 5.08 -1.35 -13.77
N VAL A 14 6.04 -1.02 -14.63
CA VAL A 14 6.15 0.34 -15.21
C VAL A 14 4.86 0.70 -15.96
N ALA A 15 4.39 -0.19 -16.84
CA ALA A 15 3.16 0.05 -17.59
C ALA A 15 1.94 0.20 -16.67
N LEU A 16 1.83 -0.63 -15.62
CA LEU A 16 0.73 -0.58 -14.67
C LEU A 16 0.74 0.72 -13.87
N LEU A 17 1.90 1.09 -13.31
CA LEU A 17 2.06 2.29 -12.50
C LEU A 17 1.85 3.55 -13.35
N ALA A 18 2.30 3.55 -14.61
CA ALA A 18 2.04 4.63 -15.55
C ALA A 18 0.53 4.75 -15.86
N ALA A 19 -0.17 3.63 -16.10
CA ALA A 19 -1.61 3.64 -16.34
C ALA A 19 -2.38 4.21 -15.14
N LEU A 20 -2.04 3.80 -13.93
CA LEU A 20 -2.66 4.29 -12.70
C LEU A 20 -2.37 5.78 -12.48
N THR A 21 -1.14 6.22 -12.71
CA THR A 21 -0.75 7.62 -12.53
C THR A 21 -1.44 8.53 -13.55
N LEU A 22 -1.41 8.18 -14.84
CA LEU A 22 -2.06 8.95 -15.91
C LEU A 22 -3.60 8.86 -15.84
N GLY A 23 -4.14 7.78 -15.29
CA GLY A 23 -5.57 7.59 -15.07
C GLY A 23 -6.19 8.59 -14.12
N ARG A 24 -5.39 9.25 -13.26
CA ARG A 24 -5.83 10.34 -12.39
C ARG A 24 -6.44 11.51 -13.16
N ASP A 25 -5.98 11.73 -14.40
CA ASP A 25 -6.43 12.82 -15.26
C ASP A 25 -7.52 12.39 -16.27
N GLY A 26 -8.03 11.16 -16.15
CA GLY A 26 -9.15 10.66 -16.96
C GLY A 26 -8.92 9.28 -17.55
N TRP A 27 -9.70 8.30 -17.11
CA TRP A 27 -9.53 6.87 -17.42
C TRP A 27 -9.84 6.45 -18.87
N LEU A 28 -10.66 7.22 -19.59
CA LEU A 28 -11.11 6.86 -20.95
C LEU A 28 -10.10 7.23 -22.05
N ARG A 29 -8.91 7.68 -21.68
CA ARG A 29 -7.87 8.07 -22.65
C ARG A 29 -7.21 6.83 -23.24
N ALA A 30 -7.07 6.81 -24.57
CA ALA A 30 -6.46 5.69 -25.31
C ALA A 30 -5.09 5.22 -24.75
N PRO A 31 -4.17 6.09 -24.30
CA PRO A 31 -2.90 5.66 -23.71
C PRO A 31 -3.06 4.74 -22.49
N ILE A 32 -4.11 4.93 -21.68
CA ILE A 32 -4.35 4.12 -20.48
C ILE A 32 -4.76 2.70 -20.88
N GLY A 33 -5.65 2.57 -21.87
CA GLY A 33 -6.04 1.27 -22.41
C GLY A 33 -4.83 0.50 -22.98
N VAL A 34 -3.93 1.19 -23.70
CA VAL A 34 -2.69 0.59 -24.21
C VAL A 34 -1.78 0.13 -23.07
N LEU A 35 -1.59 0.95 -22.03
CA LEU A 35 -0.74 0.60 -20.90
C LEU A 35 -1.32 -0.58 -20.10
N LEU A 36 -2.64 -0.62 -19.87
CA LEU A 36 -3.29 -1.75 -19.19
C LEU A 36 -3.21 -3.04 -20.02
N ALA A 37 -3.39 -2.96 -21.34
CA ALA A 37 -3.21 -4.09 -22.24
C ALA A 37 -1.74 -4.58 -22.23
N ALA A 38 -0.78 -3.66 -22.28
CA ALA A 38 0.64 -3.97 -22.18
C ALA A 38 0.97 -4.67 -20.85
N THR A 39 0.44 -4.19 -19.72
CA THR A 39 0.56 -4.87 -18.42
C THR A 39 0.06 -6.30 -18.48
N ALA A 40 -1.15 -6.54 -19.02
CA ALA A 40 -1.71 -7.88 -19.12
C ALA A 40 -0.84 -8.83 -19.96
N VAL A 41 -0.36 -8.35 -21.11
CA VAL A 41 0.53 -9.11 -21.99
C VAL A 41 1.88 -9.41 -21.32
N LEU A 42 2.50 -8.41 -20.67
CA LEU A 42 3.79 -8.57 -20.01
C LEU A 42 3.71 -9.47 -18.77
N LEU A 43 2.61 -9.43 -18.01
CA LEU A 43 2.37 -10.38 -16.91
C LEU A 43 2.15 -11.81 -17.42
N ALA A 44 1.42 -11.98 -18.52
CA ALA A 44 1.28 -13.30 -19.15
C ALA A 44 2.63 -13.84 -19.64
N ALA A 45 3.46 -12.98 -20.24
CA ALA A 45 4.82 -13.33 -20.64
C ALA A 45 5.69 -13.69 -19.43
N PHE A 46 5.63 -12.91 -18.35
CA PHE A 46 6.32 -13.20 -17.09
C PHE A 46 5.95 -14.59 -16.55
N VAL A 47 4.65 -14.91 -16.47
CA VAL A 47 4.19 -16.23 -16.01
C VAL A 47 4.70 -17.36 -16.91
N ALA A 48 4.70 -17.16 -18.23
CA ALA A 48 5.21 -18.16 -19.17
C ALA A 48 6.73 -18.37 -19.05
N VAL A 49 7.49 -17.30 -18.83
CA VAL A 49 8.94 -17.31 -18.62
C VAL A 49 9.28 -18.00 -17.29
N GLU A 50 8.65 -17.59 -16.19
CA GLU A 50 8.92 -18.13 -14.85
C GLU A 50 8.60 -19.62 -14.76
N ARG A 51 7.56 -20.10 -15.45
CA ARG A 51 7.24 -21.54 -15.52
C ARG A 51 8.29 -22.38 -16.25
N ARG A 52 9.10 -21.76 -17.12
CA ARG A 52 10.15 -22.43 -17.89
C ARG A 52 11.55 -22.19 -17.32
N SER A 53 11.70 -21.23 -16.42
CA SER A 53 12.98 -20.85 -15.81
C SER A 53 13.46 -21.90 -14.82
N ALA A 54 14.74 -22.25 -14.88
CA ALA A 54 15.37 -23.16 -13.92
C ALA A 54 15.61 -22.47 -12.55
N THR A 55 15.72 -21.14 -12.55
CA THR A 55 15.93 -20.31 -11.35
C THR A 55 14.93 -19.15 -11.35
N PRO A 56 13.63 -19.42 -11.18
CA PRO A 56 12.57 -18.41 -11.27
C PRO A 56 12.78 -17.27 -10.26
N MET A 57 12.49 -16.03 -10.66
CA MET A 57 12.45 -14.90 -9.72
C MET A 57 11.36 -15.06 -8.67
N LEU A 58 10.22 -15.62 -9.08
CA LEU A 58 9.08 -15.86 -8.21
C LEU A 58 8.54 -17.26 -8.47
N ASP A 59 8.75 -18.16 -7.50
CA ASP A 59 8.14 -19.48 -7.54
C ASP A 59 6.62 -19.35 -7.37
N LEU A 60 5.88 -19.44 -8.49
CA LEU A 60 4.42 -19.25 -8.54
C LEU A 60 3.65 -20.29 -7.70
N SER A 61 4.28 -21.41 -7.32
CA SER A 61 3.66 -22.38 -6.40
C SER A 61 3.49 -21.80 -4.99
N LEU A 62 4.31 -20.81 -4.61
CA LEU A 62 4.23 -20.12 -3.33
C LEU A 62 2.92 -19.33 -3.18
N LEU A 63 2.34 -18.82 -4.27
CA LEU A 63 1.05 -18.12 -4.23
C LEU A 63 -0.10 -19.02 -3.74
N ARG A 64 0.07 -20.35 -3.83
CA ARG A 64 -0.89 -21.33 -3.28
C ARG A 64 -0.66 -21.60 -1.78
N ARG A 65 0.46 -21.14 -1.21
CA ARG A 65 0.77 -21.33 0.21
C ARG A 65 0.11 -20.22 1.03
N PRO A 66 -0.69 -20.56 2.06
CA PRO A 66 -1.44 -19.59 2.84
C PRO A 66 -0.60 -18.45 3.45
N LEU A 67 0.61 -18.75 3.93
CA LEU A 67 1.47 -17.73 4.55
C LEU A 67 2.03 -16.73 3.54
N PHE A 68 2.46 -17.21 2.36
CA PHE A 68 2.98 -16.35 1.30
C PHE A 68 1.85 -15.51 0.69
N LEU A 69 0.67 -16.12 0.50
CA LEU A 69 -0.51 -15.40 0.05
C LEU A 69 -0.93 -14.33 1.07
N ALA A 70 -0.94 -14.65 2.36
CA ALA A 70 -1.30 -13.70 3.42
C ALA A 70 -0.31 -12.53 3.53
N SER A 71 1.00 -12.77 3.42
CA SER A 71 2.00 -11.69 3.43
C SER A 71 1.89 -10.80 2.19
N THR A 72 1.75 -11.40 1.00
CA THR A 72 1.61 -10.67 -0.27
C THR A 72 0.30 -9.87 -0.30
N ALA A 73 -0.82 -10.48 0.07
CA ALA A 73 -2.13 -9.80 0.13
C ALA A 73 -2.17 -8.73 1.23
N GLY A 74 -1.55 -8.99 2.38
CA GLY A 74 -1.40 -8.00 3.45
C GLY A 74 -0.54 -6.81 3.01
N GLY A 75 0.52 -7.05 2.25
CA GLY A 75 1.32 -6.01 1.60
C GLY A 75 0.49 -5.18 0.62
N LEU A 76 -0.24 -5.85 -0.29
CA LEU A 76 -1.14 -5.20 -1.24
C LEU A 76 -2.17 -4.32 -0.54
N PHE A 77 -2.86 -4.85 0.47
CA PHE A 77 -3.88 -4.12 1.21
C PHE A 77 -3.29 -2.97 2.03
N THR A 78 -2.10 -3.14 2.61
CA THR A 78 -1.36 -2.05 3.28
C THR A 78 -1.06 -0.92 2.31
N GLY A 79 -0.63 -1.24 1.10
CA GLY A 79 -0.47 -0.24 0.03
C GLY A 79 -1.78 0.44 -0.31
N LEU A 80 -2.79 -0.37 -0.64
CA LEU A 80 -4.10 0.07 -1.14
C LEU A 80 -4.87 0.96 -0.16
N SER A 81 -4.73 0.70 1.15
CA SER A 81 -5.47 1.42 2.19
C SER A 81 -4.58 2.40 2.95
N VAL A 82 -3.57 1.90 3.66
CA VAL A 82 -2.74 2.68 4.57
C VAL A 82 -1.91 3.70 3.81
N ILE A 83 -1.06 3.24 2.89
CA ILE A 83 -0.17 4.14 2.15
C ILE A 83 -1.01 5.12 1.31
N ALA A 84 -2.10 4.65 0.71
CA ALA A 84 -3.01 5.49 -0.04
C ALA A 84 -3.61 6.64 0.79
N LEU A 85 -4.21 6.32 1.95
CA LEU A 85 -4.80 7.29 2.85
C LEU A 85 -3.76 8.32 3.28
N PHE A 86 -2.60 7.87 3.75
CA PHE A 86 -1.57 8.75 4.28
C PHE A 86 -0.80 9.54 3.20
N SER A 87 -0.89 9.12 1.95
CA SER A 87 -0.45 9.94 0.81
C SER A 87 -1.43 11.07 0.50
N TYR A 88 -2.72 10.91 0.83
CA TYR A 88 -3.76 11.91 0.61
C TYR A 88 -3.97 12.86 1.80
N VAL A 89 -3.68 12.43 3.03
CA VAL A 89 -3.79 13.24 4.26
C VAL A 89 -3.12 14.62 4.14
N PRO A 90 -1.91 14.78 3.55
CA PRO A 90 -1.31 16.10 3.34
C PRO A 90 -2.15 17.02 2.47
N THR A 91 -2.71 16.50 1.37
CA THR A 91 -3.60 17.24 0.49
C THR A 91 -4.84 17.70 1.25
N LEU A 92 -5.44 16.83 2.06
CA LEU A 92 -6.59 17.19 2.90
C LEU A 92 -6.25 18.28 3.93
N LEU A 93 -5.12 18.13 4.65
CA LEU A 93 -4.68 19.09 5.66
C LEU A 93 -4.40 20.47 5.06
N GLN A 94 -3.71 20.52 3.93
CA GLN A 94 -3.26 21.78 3.32
C GLN A 94 -4.36 22.47 2.51
N HIS A 95 -5.16 21.72 1.75
CA HIS A 95 -6.15 22.31 0.83
C HIS A 95 -7.57 22.36 1.39
N THR A 96 -7.89 21.63 2.46
CA THR A 96 -9.24 21.62 3.05
C THR A 96 -9.26 22.18 4.47
N MET A 97 -8.15 22.06 5.21
CA MET A 97 -8.06 22.54 6.60
C MET A 97 -7.08 23.71 6.78
N ASP A 98 -6.56 24.27 5.68
CA ASP A 98 -5.63 25.41 5.64
C ASP A 98 -4.40 25.25 6.56
N VAL A 99 -3.97 24.01 6.81
CA VAL A 99 -2.80 23.73 7.63
C VAL A 99 -1.53 24.02 6.83
N THR A 100 -0.59 24.73 7.43
CA THR A 100 0.69 25.02 6.76
C THR A 100 1.47 23.74 6.43
N PRO A 101 2.37 23.77 5.42
CA PRO A 101 3.22 22.61 5.12
C PRO A 101 4.03 22.10 6.32
N MET A 102 4.53 23.02 7.16
CA MET A 102 5.25 22.66 8.39
C MET A 102 4.33 22.01 9.43
N GLY A 103 3.11 22.52 9.61
CA GLY A 103 2.11 21.89 10.49
C GLY A 103 1.71 20.49 10.01
N THR A 104 1.55 20.33 8.71
CA THR A 104 1.27 19.03 8.07
C THR A 104 2.39 18.02 8.32
N ALA A 105 3.66 18.45 8.18
CA ALA A 105 4.81 17.62 8.49
C ALA A 105 4.84 17.20 9.98
N GLY A 106 4.55 18.13 10.89
CA GLY A 106 4.42 17.84 12.32
C GLY A 106 3.33 16.81 12.64
N LEU A 107 2.17 16.92 11.98
CA LEU A 107 1.08 15.94 12.13
C LEU A 107 1.46 14.57 11.57
N LEU A 108 2.08 14.50 10.39
CA LEU A 108 2.59 13.24 9.86
C LEU A 108 3.69 12.64 10.74
N MET A 109 4.45 13.45 11.49
CA MET A 109 5.43 12.97 12.45
C MET A 109 4.78 12.24 13.63
N VAL A 110 3.55 12.58 14.01
CA VAL A 110 2.78 11.80 14.99
C VAL A 110 2.54 10.38 14.46
N TRP A 111 2.10 10.25 13.21
CA TRP A 111 1.86 8.95 12.58
C TRP A 111 3.15 8.15 12.38
N SER A 112 4.17 8.74 11.74
CA SER A 112 5.41 8.04 11.43
C SER A 112 6.27 7.77 12.67
N GLY A 113 6.28 8.69 13.64
CA GLY A 113 6.98 8.55 14.91
C GLY A 113 6.39 7.44 15.78
N THR A 114 5.06 7.38 15.89
CA THR A 114 4.39 6.28 16.62
C THR A 114 4.59 4.93 15.92
N ALA A 115 4.50 4.90 14.59
CA ALA A 115 4.81 3.69 13.81
C ALA A 115 6.25 3.20 14.03
N PHE A 116 7.22 4.12 14.03
CA PHE A 116 8.62 3.82 14.32
C PHE A 116 8.79 3.26 15.74
N LEU A 117 8.23 3.92 16.75
CA LEU A 117 8.32 3.47 18.14
C LEU A 117 7.72 2.07 18.33
N VAL A 118 6.56 1.79 17.72
CA VAL A 118 5.95 0.46 17.79
C VAL A 118 6.76 -0.59 17.04
N ALA A 119 7.27 -0.27 15.85
CA ALA A 119 8.13 -1.16 15.07
C ALA A 119 9.45 -1.48 15.79
N LEU A 120 10.03 -0.54 16.55
CA LEU A 120 11.22 -0.79 17.36
C LEU A 120 10.99 -1.90 18.39
N GLN A 121 9.75 -2.04 18.87
CA GLN A 121 9.39 -3.06 19.85
C GLN A 121 9.05 -4.41 19.21
N ALA A 122 9.21 -4.55 17.90
CA ALA A 122 8.97 -5.80 17.17
C ALA A 122 9.71 -6.99 17.78
N ARG A 123 10.96 -6.82 18.25
CA ARG A 123 11.73 -7.89 18.90
C ARG A 123 11.10 -8.37 20.21
N ARG A 124 10.41 -7.50 20.95
CA ARG A 124 9.70 -7.85 22.20
C ARG A 124 8.34 -8.50 21.92
N LEU A 125 7.74 -8.15 20.78
CA LEU A 125 6.50 -8.74 20.27
C LEU A 125 6.76 -10.12 19.66
N ALA A 126 7.93 -10.32 19.05
CA ALA A 126 8.39 -11.60 18.53
C ALA A 126 8.45 -12.64 19.66
N GLY A 127 7.61 -13.67 19.55
CA GLY A 127 7.45 -14.73 20.54
C GLY A 127 6.26 -14.57 21.50
N ARG A 128 5.69 -13.36 21.64
CA ARG A 128 4.49 -13.12 22.47
C ARG A 128 3.20 -13.05 21.66
N VAL A 129 3.26 -12.47 20.46
CA VAL A 129 2.10 -12.30 19.58
C VAL A 129 2.47 -12.85 18.21
N SER A 130 1.70 -13.84 17.71
CA SER A 130 1.96 -14.40 16.38
C SER A 130 1.80 -13.32 15.29
N PRO A 131 2.54 -13.38 14.18
CA PRO A 131 2.43 -12.39 13.11
C PRO A 131 1.01 -12.23 12.54
N ARG A 132 0.22 -13.30 12.47
CA ARG A 132 -1.19 -13.24 12.01
C ARG A 132 -2.05 -12.30 12.87
N HIS A 133 -1.91 -12.39 14.19
CA HIS A 133 -2.61 -11.51 15.13
C HIS A 133 -2.10 -10.07 15.03
N GLN A 134 -0.80 -9.86 14.79
CA GLN A 134 -0.24 -8.52 14.57
C GLN A 134 -0.83 -7.87 13.31
N LEU A 135 -1.01 -8.63 12.22
CA LEU A 135 -1.66 -8.15 11.00
C LEU A 135 -3.13 -7.76 11.23
N ALA A 136 -3.90 -8.67 11.84
CA ALA A 136 -5.30 -8.43 12.13
C ALA A 136 -5.49 -7.19 13.03
N LEU A 137 -4.68 -7.06 14.08
CA LEU A 137 -4.68 -5.90 14.96
C LEU A 137 -4.27 -4.63 14.21
N GLY A 138 -3.24 -4.69 13.36
CA GLY A 138 -2.78 -3.57 12.55
C GLY A 138 -3.87 -3.00 11.63
N PHE A 139 -4.62 -3.88 10.95
CA PHE A 139 -5.75 -3.48 10.10
C PHE A 139 -6.97 -3.01 10.90
N ALA A 140 -7.28 -3.65 12.03
CA ALA A 140 -8.36 -3.21 12.92
C ALA A 140 -8.07 -1.80 13.48
N LEU A 141 -6.83 -1.52 13.87
CA LEU A 141 -6.40 -0.19 14.30
C LEU A 141 -6.52 0.84 13.18
N HIS A 142 -6.27 0.47 11.93
CA HIS A 142 -6.51 1.38 10.80
C HIS A 142 -7.99 1.66 10.57
N ALA A 143 -8.84 0.65 10.66
CA ALA A 143 -10.28 0.86 10.58
C ALA A 143 -10.77 1.80 11.71
N LEU A 144 -10.27 1.60 12.93
CA LEU A 144 -10.55 2.50 14.05
C LEU A 144 -10.02 3.91 13.81
N ALA A 145 -8.79 4.04 13.31
CA ALA A 145 -8.18 5.33 13.00
C ALA A 145 -9.04 6.11 12.00
N VAL A 146 -9.46 5.46 10.90
CA VAL A 146 -10.35 6.07 9.91
C VAL A 146 -11.66 6.49 10.56
N ALA A 147 -12.27 5.65 11.40
CA ALA A 147 -13.50 5.98 12.12
C ALA A 147 -13.35 7.24 13.00
N THR A 148 -12.22 7.40 13.70
CA THR A 148 -11.94 8.60 14.51
C THR A 148 -11.72 9.87 13.69
N MET A 149 -11.39 9.74 12.41
CA MET A 149 -11.15 10.86 11.49
C MET A 149 -12.41 11.25 10.70
N LEU A 150 -13.49 10.48 10.79
CA LEU A 150 -14.74 10.80 10.11
C LEU A 150 -15.27 12.17 10.55
N GLY A 151 -15.68 12.98 9.58
CA GLY A 151 -16.17 14.34 9.83
C GLY A 151 -15.08 15.36 10.21
N ALA A 152 -13.80 14.98 10.26
CA ALA A 152 -12.71 15.93 10.52
C ALA A 152 -12.66 17.02 9.42
N ALA A 153 -12.76 16.61 8.15
CA ALA A 153 -12.75 17.52 7.00
C ALA A 153 -13.83 18.61 7.09
N GLY A 154 -15.07 18.24 7.41
CA GLY A 154 -16.19 19.19 7.53
C GLY A 154 -16.15 20.08 8.77
N SER A 155 -15.28 19.77 9.75
CA SER A 155 -15.16 20.56 10.97
C SER A 155 -14.16 21.71 10.89
N GLY A 156 -13.29 21.72 9.87
CA GLY A 156 -12.16 22.67 9.76
C GLY A 156 -11.07 22.52 10.82
N HIS A 157 -11.21 21.59 11.78
CA HIS A 157 -10.31 21.49 12.92
C HIS A 157 -9.36 20.29 12.78
N TRP A 158 -8.12 20.56 12.37
CA TRP A 158 -7.07 19.55 12.18
C TRP A 158 -6.78 18.71 13.44
N THR A 159 -7.05 19.22 14.63
CA THR A 159 -6.85 18.51 15.90
C THR A 159 -7.67 17.22 15.98
N ARG A 160 -8.80 17.14 15.26
CA ARG A 160 -9.60 15.91 15.14
C ARG A 160 -8.89 14.78 14.40
N MET A 161 -7.82 15.07 13.67
CA MET A 161 -7.00 14.05 13.02
C MET A 161 -6.03 13.36 13.99
N LEU A 162 -5.67 13.99 15.11
CA LEU A 162 -4.64 13.49 16.03
C LEU A 162 -4.91 12.06 16.55
N PRO A 163 -6.12 11.71 17.03
CA PRO A 163 -6.39 10.35 17.50
C PRO A 163 -6.18 9.32 16.39
N GLY A 164 -6.67 9.62 15.18
CA GLY A 164 -6.51 8.73 14.02
C GLY A 164 -5.07 8.57 13.58
N LEU A 165 -4.30 9.66 13.54
CA LEU A 165 -2.86 9.62 13.21
C LEU A 165 -2.08 8.75 14.20
N PHE A 166 -2.34 8.91 15.50
CA PHE A 166 -1.71 8.12 16.56
C PHE A 166 -2.07 6.63 16.48
N VAL A 167 -3.38 6.32 16.41
CA VAL A 167 -3.89 4.94 16.34
C VAL A 167 -3.41 4.23 15.06
N SER A 168 -3.45 4.93 13.93
CA SER A 168 -2.93 4.39 12.66
C SER A 168 -1.42 4.17 12.72
N GLY A 169 -0.67 5.02 13.39
CA GLY A 169 0.76 4.84 13.54
C GLY A 169 1.09 3.57 14.34
N ILE A 170 0.36 3.28 15.42
CA ILE A 170 0.47 1.99 16.13
C ILE A 170 0.21 0.82 15.17
N GLY A 171 -0.89 0.87 14.42
CA GLY A 171 -1.20 -0.16 13.43
C GLY A 171 -0.11 -0.31 12.37
N SER A 172 0.48 0.80 11.93
CA SER A 172 1.52 0.83 10.89
C SER A 172 2.80 0.20 11.40
N GLY A 173 3.17 0.44 12.66
CA GLY A 173 4.32 -0.21 13.28
C GLY A 173 4.16 -1.74 13.32
N LEU A 174 2.98 -2.24 13.69
CA LEU A 174 2.68 -3.68 13.68
C LEU A 174 2.76 -4.27 12.27
N LEU A 175 2.15 -3.62 11.27
CA LEU A 175 2.17 -4.09 9.88
C LEU A 175 3.60 -4.11 9.29
N ASN A 176 4.38 -3.04 9.53
CA ASN A 176 5.76 -2.93 9.05
C ASN A 176 6.71 -3.93 9.73
N ALA A 177 6.41 -4.37 10.95
CA ALA A 177 7.15 -5.43 11.62
C ALA A 177 6.77 -6.83 11.13
N ALA A 178 5.46 -7.11 11.01
CA ALA A 178 4.95 -8.46 10.77
C ALA A 178 5.02 -8.90 9.29
N LEU A 179 4.72 -8.02 8.34
CA LEU A 179 4.65 -8.38 6.92
C LEU A 179 5.99 -8.82 6.33
N PRO A 180 7.10 -8.07 6.50
CA PRO A 180 8.40 -8.50 5.96
C PRO A 180 8.88 -9.81 6.56
N LEU A 181 8.65 -10.01 7.87
CA LEU A 181 8.99 -11.25 8.56
C LEU A 181 8.21 -12.44 7.98
N LEU A 182 6.88 -12.33 7.88
CA LEU A 182 6.04 -13.36 7.26
C LEU A 182 6.43 -13.64 5.82
N ALA A 183 6.79 -12.61 5.06
CA ALA A 183 7.21 -12.77 3.67
C ALA A 183 8.51 -13.61 3.57
N VAL A 184 9.50 -13.33 4.42
CA VAL A 184 10.76 -14.08 4.49
C VAL A 184 10.56 -15.50 5.03
N GLU A 185 9.72 -15.69 6.04
CA GLU A 185 9.45 -17.01 6.63
C GLU A 185 8.58 -17.91 5.72
N SER A 186 7.83 -17.31 4.80
CA SER A 186 6.95 -18.04 3.88
C SER A 186 7.68 -18.69 2.69
N VAL A 187 8.97 -18.42 2.53
CA VAL A 187 9.80 -18.92 1.42
C VAL A 187 10.92 -19.86 1.93
N PRO A 188 11.44 -20.78 1.09
CA PRO A 188 12.54 -21.65 1.48
C PRO A 188 13.80 -20.88 1.92
N ALA A 189 14.61 -21.51 2.78
CA ALA A 189 15.91 -20.97 3.19
C ALA A 189 16.77 -20.61 1.96
N GLY A 190 17.45 -19.47 2.02
CA GLY A 190 18.22 -18.94 0.89
C GLY A 190 17.41 -18.18 -0.17
N ARG A 191 16.07 -18.14 -0.06
CA ARG A 191 15.19 -17.37 -0.97
C ARG A 191 14.49 -16.18 -0.32
N ALA A 192 14.99 -15.68 0.82
CA ALA A 192 14.40 -14.55 1.56
C ALA A 192 14.12 -13.30 0.69
N ALA A 193 14.99 -13.01 -0.28
CA ALA A 193 14.83 -11.92 -1.23
C ALA A 193 13.56 -12.06 -2.10
N MET A 194 13.17 -13.29 -2.47
CA MET A 194 11.94 -13.58 -3.21
C MET A 194 10.70 -13.18 -2.39
N GLY A 195 10.67 -13.59 -1.11
CA GLY A 195 9.56 -13.25 -0.20
C GLY A 195 9.45 -11.74 0.02
N SER A 196 10.55 -11.11 0.45
CA SER A 196 10.59 -9.66 0.69
C SER A 196 10.26 -8.85 -0.57
N GLY A 197 10.80 -9.27 -1.73
CA GLY A 197 10.54 -8.67 -3.02
C GLY A 197 9.06 -8.72 -3.40
N ALA A 198 8.43 -9.90 -3.32
CA ALA A 198 7.01 -10.07 -3.60
C ALA A 198 6.12 -9.19 -2.69
N ASN A 199 6.41 -9.14 -1.39
CA ASN A 199 5.69 -8.30 -0.44
C ASN A 199 5.82 -6.80 -0.76
N ASN A 200 7.03 -6.33 -1.09
CA ASN A 200 7.24 -4.91 -1.44
C ASN A 200 6.61 -4.56 -2.78
N THR A 201 6.72 -5.42 -3.80
CA THR A 201 6.03 -5.24 -5.08
C THR A 201 4.52 -5.14 -4.87
N ALA A 202 3.93 -6.02 -4.06
CA ALA A 202 2.52 -5.95 -3.71
C ALA A 202 2.16 -4.64 -3.02
N ARG A 203 2.96 -4.18 -2.03
CA ARG A 203 2.77 -2.87 -1.38
C ARG A 203 2.77 -1.72 -2.38
N TYR A 204 3.70 -1.69 -3.34
CA TYR A 204 3.79 -0.59 -4.31
C TYR A 204 2.66 -0.59 -5.33
N ILE A 205 2.26 -1.77 -5.83
CA ILE A 205 1.07 -1.90 -6.67
C ILE A 205 -0.16 -1.39 -5.91
N GLY A 206 -0.32 -1.85 -4.66
CA GLY A 206 -1.41 -1.44 -3.78
C GLY A 206 -1.42 0.07 -3.59
N SER A 207 -0.28 0.68 -3.23
CA SER A 207 -0.20 2.12 -3.00
C SER A 207 -0.56 2.93 -4.24
N ALA A 208 -0.07 2.52 -5.41
CA ALA A 208 -0.38 3.23 -6.64
C ALA A 208 -1.87 3.14 -6.99
N ALA A 209 -2.47 1.96 -6.86
CA ALA A 209 -3.90 1.76 -7.10
C ALA A 209 -4.75 2.54 -6.10
N GLY A 210 -4.39 2.48 -4.81
CA GLY A 210 -5.13 3.12 -3.73
C GLY A 210 -5.07 4.63 -3.78
N VAL A 211 -3.90 5.23 -4.01
CA VAL A 211 -3.78 6.69 -4.18
C VAL A 211 -4.61 7.15 -5.37
N THR A 212 -4.56 6.41 -6.47
CA THR A 212 -5.32 6.75 -7.68
C THR A 212 -6.82 6.67 -7.43
N LEU A 213 -7.29 5.64 -6.73
CA LEU A 213 -8.69 5.50 -6.32
C LEU A 213 -9.12 6.64 -5.38
N MET A 214 -8.29 6.98 -4.39
CA MET A 214 -8.55 8.06 -3.44
C MET A 214 -8.71 9.41 -4.16
N ILE A 215 -7.84 9.70 -5.12
CA ILE A 215 -7.92 10.90 -5.95
C ILE A 215 -9.19 10.87 -6.80
N ALA A 216 -9.50 9.77 -7.49
CA ALA A 216 -10.68 9.66 -8.33
C ALA A 216 -12.01 9.84 -7.55
N VAL A 217 -12.09 9.28 -6.34
CA VAL A 217 -13.27 9.43 -5.47
C VAL A 217 -13.38 10.85 -4.92
N SER A 218 -12.27 11.46 -4.51
CA SER A 218 -12.28 12.84 -3.98
C SER A 218 -12.62 13.88 -5.06
N THR A 219 -12.13 13.73 -6.29
CA THR A 219 -12.43 14.65 -7.39
C THR A 219 -13.86 14.51 -7.90
N SER A 220 -14.39 13.28 -8.02
CA SER A 220 -15.79 13.05 -8.43
C SER A 220 -16.81 13.57 -7.41
N SER A 221 -16.48 13.54 -6.12
CA SER A 221 -17.33 14.09 -5.06
C SER A 221 -17.42 15.62 -5.12
N GLY A 222 -16.35 16.30 -5.55
CA GLY A 222 -16.33 17.77 -5.68
C GLY A 222 -17.20 18.32 -6.82
N THR A 223 -17.39 17.55 -7.90
CA THR A 223 -18.25 17.96 -9.03
C THR A 223 -19.73 17.99 -8.66
N SER A 224 -20.15 17.17 -7.70
CA SER A 224 -21.56 17.10 -7.25
C SER A 224 -21.95 18.32 -6.40
N SER A 225 -21.00 18.93 -5.69
CA SER A 225 -21.22 20.09 -4.80
C SER A 225 -21.40 21.40 -5.57
N HIS A 226 -20.75 21.55 -6.73
CA HIS A 226 -20.85 22.75 -7.56
C HIS A 226 -22.05 22.75 -8.51
N ALA A 227 -22.72 21.61 -8.72
CA ALA A 227 -23.92 21.53 -9.56
C ALA A 227 -25.22 21.88 -8.80
N LEU A 228 -25.15 22.09 -7.48
CA LEU A 228 -26.28 22.40 -6.60
C LEU A 228 -26.14 23.79 -5.92
N ALA A 229 -25.17 24.60 -6.31
CA ALA A 229 -24.98 25.98 -5.88
C ALA A 229 -25.22 26.93 -7.06
#